data_AF-A0A2D5Y0G5-F1
#
_entry.id   AF-A0A2D5Y0G5-F1
#
_cell.length_a   1.000
_cell.length_b   1.000
_cell.length_c   1.000
_cell.angle_alpha   90.00
_cell.angle_beta   90.00
_cell.angle_gamma   90.00
#
_symmetry.space_group_name_H-M   'P 1'
#
loop_
_entity.id
_entity.type
_entity.pdbx_description
1 polymer ?
#
loop_
_entity_poly.entity_id
_entity_poly.type
_entity_poly.pdbx_seq_one_letter_code
_entity_poly.pdbx_strand_id
1 'polypeptide(L)'
;MASFNIFSATKEGFQFVANNQKLIFRLGAIPILVKFICLVTSYHLGLEENALRKGLILFPAYLLEGYLICTLLRIAIFRHEAIIQPPGAESYEHYKRRAADIQAGAIVYTLLKMIVAFIVGMLVVMAAPMQPEQSGEGGFTSFLVAVFFIGAMIWAFRLLWLYVPVTFGYSMRQYMHKIQGFSFSFHLFSVWIMALLPFALFFLVLSDVLKVFVVHNPDDPSGALIILLLALQSVLEMMLMIVASVAIGRGVMDVFNDTNNKSGY
;
A
#
# COMPACT_ATOMS: atom_id res chain seq x y z
N MET A 1 16.68 -11.69 -19.04
CA MET A 1 16.34 -10.96 -17.80
C MET A 1 15.63 -11.96 -16.89
N ALA A 2 15.80 -11.88 -15.57
CA ALA A 2 15.02 -12.66 -14.62
C ALA A 2 13.53 -12.43 -14.92
N SER A 3 12.79 -13.48 -15.29
CA SER A 3 11.36 -13.35 -15.55
C SER A 3 10.65 -13.17 -14.22
N PHE A 4 10.36 -11.94 -13.84
CA PHE A 4 9.47 -11.65 -12.72
C PHE A 4 8.11 -12.28 -13.01
N ASN A 5 7.80 -13.38 -12.33
CA ASN A 5 6.55 -14.10 -12.54
C ASN A 5 5.46 -13.50 -11.63
N ILE A 6 4.64 -12.65 -12.23
CA ILE A 6 3.57 -11.87 -11.57
C ILE A 6 2.63 -12.81 -10.78
N PHE A 7 2.27 -13.96 -11.36
CA PHE A 7 1.34 -14.90 -10.75
C PHE A 7 1.94 -15.60 -9.54
N SER A 8 3.21 -16.04 -9.61
CA SER A 8 3.86 -16.70 -8.47
C SER A 8 4.08 -15.71 -7.33
N ALA A 9 4.54 -14.50 -7.63
CA ALA A 9 4.74 -13.45 -6.63
C ALA A 9 3.42 -13.11 -5.91
N THR A 10 2.33 -12.94 -6.66
CA THR A 10 1.00 -12.66 -6.08
C THR A 10 0.50 -13.83 -5.24
N LYS A 11 0.64 -15.07 -5.74
CA LYS A 11 0.27 -16.29 -5.01
C LYS A 11 1.01 -16.39 -3.67
N GLU A 12 2.30 -16.09 -3.65
CA GLU A 12 3.09 -16.10 -2.41
C GLU A 12 2.62 -15.05 -1.41
N GLY A 13 2.21 -13.86 -1.86
CA GLY A 13 1.59 -12.85 -1.01
C GLY A 13 0.33 -13.36 -0.31
N PHE A 14 -0.57 -14.01 -1.06
CA PHE A 14 -1.78 -14.62 -0.50
C PHE A 14 -1.46 -15.80 0.43
N GLN A 15 -0.55 -16.68 0.04
CA GLN A 15 -0.12 -17.82 0.85
C GLN A 15 0.51 -17.35 2.17
N PHE A 16 1.31 -16.30 2.16
CA PHE A 16 1.87 -15.72 3.37
C PHE A 16 0.78 -15.27 4.32
N VAL A 17 -0.22 -14.52 3.82
CA VAL A 17 -1.33 -14.04 4.66
C VAL A 17 -2.17 -15.20 5.19
N ALA A 18 -2.49 -16.20 4.35
CA ALA A 18 -3.25 -17.38 4.75
C ALA A 18 -2.53 -18.22 5.83
N ASN A 19 -1.21 -18.36 5.72
CA ASN A 19 -0.43 -19.14 6.67
C ASN A 19 -0.16 -18.39 7.99
N ASN A 20 -0.21 -17.05 7.97
CA ASN A 20 0.16 -16.20 9.12
C ASN A 20 -1.00 -15.38 9.68
N GLN A 21 -2.26 -15.79 9.44
CA GLN A 21 -3.46 -15.04 9.86
C GLN A 21 -3.45 -14.64 11.34
N LYS A 22 -3.07 -15.56 12.25
CA LYS A 22 -3.00 -15.28 13.69
C LYS A 22 -1.98 -14.21 14.04
N LEU A 23 -0.81 -14.24 13.39
CA LEU A 23 0.25 -13.27 13.59
C LEU A 23 -0.16 -11.90 13.04
N ILE A 24 -0.75 -11.86 11.85
CA ILE A 24 -1.25 -10.64 11.22
C ILE A 24 -2.36 -10.03 12.07
N PHE A 25 -3.30 -10.82 12.57
CA PHE A 25 -4.37 -10.33 13.44
C PHE A 25 -3.81 -9.73 14.74
N ARG A 26 -2.88 -10.43 15.41
CA ARG A 26 -2.27 -9.98 16.66
C ARG A 26 -1.50 -8.66 16.50
N LEU A 27 -0.72 -8.52 15.42
CA LEU A 27 0.08 -7.32 15.17
C LEU A 27 -0.73 -6.18 14.53
N GLY A 28 -1.72 -6.53 13.71
CA GLY A 28 -2.54 -5.59 12.94
C GLY A 28 -3.67 -4.96 13.74
N ALA A 29 -4.10 -5.56 14.87
CA ALA A 29 -5.19 -5.04 15.68
C ALA A 29 -5.00 -3.56 16.08
N ILE A 30 -3.79 -3.20 16.55
CA ILE A 30 -3.49 -1.81 16.97
C ILE A 30 -3.50 -0.85 15.77
N PRO A 31 -2.74 -1.09 14.67
CA PRO A 31 -2.81 -0.26 13.48
C PRO A 31 -4.23 -0.10 12.91
N ILE A 32 -5.04 -1.17 12.87
CA ILE A 32 -6.42 -1.12 12.36
C ILE A 32 -7.29 -0.23 13.24
N LEU A 33 -7.18 -0.39 14.57
CA LEU A 33 -7.94 0.41 15.52
C LEU A 33 -7.60 1.90 15.41
N VAL A 34 -6.31 2.23 15.36
CA VAL A 34 -5.86 3.64 15.20
C VAL A 34 -6.34 4.21 13.87
N LYS A 35 -6.21 3.45 12.77
CA LYS A 35 -6.72 3.86 11.45
C LYS A 35 -8.23 4.10 11.46
N PHE A 36 -8.98 3.21 12.10
CA PHE A 36 -10.43 3.34 12.24
C PHE A 36 -10.81 4.62 13.01
N ILE A 37 -10.17 4.88 14.16
CA ILE A 37 -10.39 6.10 14.94
C ILE A 37 -10.09 7.36 14.11
N CYS A 38 -8.97 7.38 13.38
CA CYS A 38 -8.62 8.50 12.49
C CYS A 38 -9.64 8.70 11.36
N LEU A 39 -10.16 7.62 10.77
CA LEU A 39 -11.19 7.69 9.72
C LEU A 39 -12.51 8.22 10.27
N VAL A 40 -12.99 7.70 11.41
CA VAL A 40 -14.20 8.18 12.09
C VAL A 40 -14.06 9.65 12.51
N THR A 41 -12.88 10.05 13.01
CA THR A 41 -12.60 11.45 13.34
C THR A 41 -12.66 12.33 12.11
N SER A 42 -12.09 11.88 10.98
CA SER A 42 -12.12 12.63 9.72
C SER A 42 -13.54 12.78 9.18
N TYR A 43 -14.38 11.75 9.33
CA TYR A 43 -15.80 11.76 8.97
C TYR A 43 -16.57 12.79 9.81
N HIS A 44 -16.46 12.75 11.14
CA HIS A 44 -17.17 13.68 12.03
C HIS A 44 -16.74 15.13 11.87
N LEU A 45 -15.50 15.39 11.44
CA LEU A 45 -15.01 16.74 11.14
C LEU A 45 -15.39 17.23 9.73
N GLY A 46 -16.11 16.43 8.93
CA GLY A 46 -16.51 16.79 7.57
C GLY A 46 -15.32 16.98 6.62
N LEU A 47 -14.22 16.27 6.85
CA LEU A 47 -12.97 16.42 6.09
C LEU A 47 -12.90 15.50 4.87
N GLU A 48 -14.03 14.95 4.43
CA GLU A 48 -14.09 13.99 3.32
C GLU A 48 -13.60 14.60 2.01
N GLU A 49 -14.01 15.85 1.74
CA GLU A 49 -13.61 16.61 0.55
C GLU A 49 -12.17 17.14 0.65
N ASN A 50 -11.68 17.31 1.88
CA ASN A 50 -10.36 17.88 2.15
C ASN A 50 -9.30 16.78 2.33
N ALA A 51 -8.94 16.13 1.22
CA ALA A 51 -7.98 15.01 1.21
C ALA A 51 -6.65 15.34 1.91
N LEU A 52 -6.18 16.59 1.85
CA LEU A 52 -4.96 17.06 2.51
C LEU A 52 -5.09 17.03 4.05
N ARG A 53 -6.20 17.53 4.60
CA ARG A 53 -6.47 17.51 6.05
C ARG A 53 -6.73 16.09 6.54
N LYS A 54 -7.46 15.29 5.75
CA LYS A 54 -7.67 13.86 6.00
C LYS A 54 -6.35 13.10 6.06
N GLY A 55 -5.42 13.39 5.15
CA GLY A 55 -4.08 12.81 5.14
C GLY A 55 -3.29 13.11 6.43
N LEU A 56 -3.37 14.34 6.94
CA LEU A 56 -2.71 14.73 8.19
C LEU A 56 -3.30 14.01 9.42
N ILE A 57 -4.61 13.85 9.51
CA ILE A 57 -5.26 13.10 10.61
C ILE A 57 -4.89 11.62 10.56
N LEU A 58 -4.69 11.06 9.37
CA LEU A 58 -4.29 9.66 9.16
C LEU A 58 -2.79 9.42 9.36
N PHE A 59 -1.98 10.45 9.58
CA PHE A 59 -0.53 10.33 9.79
C PHE A 59 -0.12 9.26 10.83
N PRO A 60 -0.65 9.24 12.08
CA PRO A 60 -0.29 8.22 13.05
C PRO A 60 -0.68 6.80 12.60
N ALA A 61 -1.80 6.67 11.88
CA ALA A 61 -2.22 5.40 11.31
C ALA A 61 -1.25 4.92 10.23
N TYR A 62 -0.79 5.81 9.33
CA TYR A 62 0.20 5.48 8.30
C TYR A 62 1.54 5.02 8.88
N LEU A 63 1.97 5.62 9.99
CA LEU A 63 3.21 5.22 10.67
C LEU A 63 3.13 3.80 11.23
N LEU A 64 2.03 3.49 11.93
CA LEU A 64 1.79 2.15 12.49
C LEU A 64 1.58 1.11 11.40
N GLU A 65 0.85 1.46 10.34
CA GLU A 65 0.65 0.61 9.16
C GLU A 65 1.99 0.32 8.46
N GLY A 66 2.82 1.34 8.24
CA GLY A 66 4.15 1.19 7.66
C GLY A 66 5.07 0.30 8.50
N TYR A 67 5.06 0.48 9.83
CA TYR A 67 5.83 -0.36 10.75
C TYR A 67 5.38 -1.83 10.71
N LEU A 68 4.07 -2.07 10.72
CA LEU A 68 3.49 -3.41 10.58
C LEU A 68 3.93 -4.06 9.26
N ILE A 69 3.71 -3.37 8.15
CA ILE A 69 4.02 -3.88 6.80
C ILE A 69 5.51 -4.21 6.69
N CYS A 70 6.41 -3.31 7.11
CA CYS A 70 7.85 -3.55 7.05
C CYS A 70 8.27 -4.75 7.92
N THR A 71 7.65 -4.91 9.09
CA THR A 71 7.90 -6.07 9.96
C THR A 71 7.47 -7.37 9.29
N LEU A 72 6.24 -7.42 8.77
CA LEU A 72 5.69 -8.59 8.08
C LEU A 72 6.46 -8.93 6.81
N LEU A 73 6.86 -7.92 6.05
CA LEU A 73 7.67 -8.09 4.85
C LEU A 73 8.99 -8.78 5.17
N ARG A 74 9.67 -8.36 6.23
CA ARG A 74 10.95 -8.97 6.64
C ARG A 74 10.77 -10.40 7.14
N ILE A 75 9.67 -10.70 7.84
CA ILE A 75 9.31 -12.07 8.24
C ILE A 75 9.04 -12.92 6.99
N ALA A 76 8.29 -12.40 6.02
CA ALA A 76 7.91 -13.12 4.81
C ALA A 76 9.13 -13.50 3.95
N ILE A 77 10.11 -12.59 3.80
CA ILE A 77 11.28 -12.81 2.96
C ILE A 77 12.32 -13.68 3.65
N PHE A 78 12.76 -13.26 4.85
CA PHE A 78 13.91 -13.88 5.51
C PHE A 78 13.54 -15.05 6.42
N ARG A 79 12.24 -15.37 6.56
CA ARG A 79 11.73 -16.45 7.44
C ARG A 79 12.23 -16.36 8.88
N HIS A 80 12.56 -15.16 9.38
CA HIS A 80 12.90 -14.99 10.78
C HIS A 80 11.63 -15.23 11.62
N GLU A 81 11.59 -16.37 12.31
CA GLU A 81 10.42 -16.85 13.04
C GLU A 81 10.03 -15.97 14.24
N ALA A 82 10.92 -15.08 14.69
CA ALA A 82 10.68 -14.27 15.86
C ALA A 82 10.93 -12.77 15.66
N ILE A 83 9.98 -11.99 16.14
CA ILE A 83 10.09 -10.53 16.38
C ILE A 83 11.00 -10.29 17.59
N ILE A 84 11.04 -11.26 18.51
CA ILE A 84 11.79 -11.25 19.76
C ILE A 84 12.91 -12.27 19.62
N GLN A 85 14.16 -11.84 19.78
CA GLN A 85 15.34 -12.70 19.67
C GLN A 85 15.17 -13.97 20.52
N PRO A 86 15.30 -15.19 19.96
CA PRO A 86 15.35 -16.37 20.80
C PRO A 86 16.58 -16.27 21.72
N PRO A 87 16.47 -16.66 23.00
CA PRO A 87 17.59 -16.60 23.93
C PRO A 87 18.77 -17.41 23.37
N GLY A 88 19.90 -16.73 23.11
CA GLY A 88 21.14 -17.34 22.60
C GLY A 88 21.49 -17.10 21.13
N ALA A 89 20.69 -16.35 20.35
CA ALA A 89 20.99 -16.10 18.93
C ALA A 89 21.53 -14.68 18.66
N GLU A 90 22.73 -14.60 18.07
CA GLU A 90 23.42 -13.44 17.46
C GLU A 90 23.55 -12.12 18.27
N SER A 91 24.65 -11.39 18.05
CA SER A 91 24.98 -10.13 18.75
C SER A 91 23.81 -9.12 18.76
N TYR A 92 23.57 -8.48 19.91
CA TYR A 92 22.60 -7.37 20.09
C TYR A 92 22.64 -6.32 18.95
N GLU A 93 23.81 -6.12 18.34
CA GLU A 93 24.00 -5.24 17.19
C GLU A 93 23.20 -5.66 15.95
N HIS A 94 23.05 -6.95 15.67
CA HIS A 94 22.24 -7.44 14.54
C HIS A 94 20.75 -7.12 14.75
N TYR A 95 20.26 -7.27 15.98
CA TYR A 95 18.88 -6.92 16.32
C TYR A 95 18.64 -5.41 16.19
N LYS A 96 19.56 -4.60 16.73
CA LYS A 96 19.49 -3.14 16.65
C LYS A 96 19.48 -2.65 15.20
N ARG A 97 20.34 -3.20 14.34
CA ARG A 97 20.36 -2.88 12.91
C ARG A 97 19.06 -3.29 12.22
N ARG A 98 18.52 -4.48 12.54
CA ARG A 98 17.24 -4.94 12.00
C ARG A 98 16.09 -4.00 12.38
N ALA A 99 16.01 -3.58 13.63
CA ALA A 99 15.00 -2.63 14.07
C ALA A 99 15.13 -1.28 13.34
N ALA A 100 16.36 -0.81 13.13
CA ALA A 100 16.62 0.43 12.41
C ALA A 100 16.15 0.38 10.95
N ASP A 101 16.38 -0.71 10.20
CA ASP A 101 15.89 -0.79 8.81
C ASP A 101 14.36 -0.86 8.74
N ILE A 102 13.70 -1.53 9.70
CA ILE A 102 12.23 -1.57 9.79
C ILE A 102 11.67 -0.17 10.05
N GLN A 103 12.28 0.57 10.99
CA GLN A 103 11.89 1.96 11.29
C GLN A 103 12.12 2.87 10.08
N ALA A 104 13.26 2.74 9.40
CA ALA A 104 13.55 3.50 8.19
C ALA A 104 12.51 3.22 7.09
N GLY A 105 12.17 1.94 6.87
CA GLY A 105 11.13 1.54 5.93
C GLY A 105 9.75 2.13 6.30
N ALA A 106 9.39 2.10 7.59
CA ALA A 106 8.13 2.66 8.08
C ALA A 106 8.04 4.18 7.87
N ILE A 107 9.13 4.91 8.09
CA ILE A 107 9.22 6.35 7.83
C ILE A 107 9.03 6.62 6.33
N VAL A 108 9.73 5.88 5.47
CA VAL A 108 9.61 6.02 4.01
C VAL A 108 8.18 5.72 3.54
N TYR A 109 7.57 4.64 4.05
CA TYR A 109 6.18 4.29 3.76
C TYR A 109 5.22 5.44 4.10
N THR A 110 5.38 6.00 5.30
CA THR A 110 4.55 7.11 5.79
C THR A 110 4.69 8.34 4.91
N LEU A 111 5.93 8.72 4.58
CA LEU A 111 6.21 9.85 3.71
C LEU A 111 5.60 9.66 2.31
N LEU A 112 5.69 8.45 1.74
CA LEU A 112 5.06 8.13 0.46
C LEU A 112 3.53 8.27 0.52
N LYS A 113 2.88 7.77 1.57
CA LYS A 113 1.43 7.93 1.77
C LYS A 113 1.04 9.40 1.90
N MET A 114 1.83 10.20 2.62
CA MET A 114 1.60 11.64 2.75
C MET A 114 1.76 12.37 1.41
N ILE A 115 2.77 12.01 0.61
CA ILE A 115 2.96 12.56 -0.74
C ILE A 115 1.78 12.19 -1.64
N VAL A 116 1.30 10.94 -1.58
CA VAL A 116 0.11 10.51 -2.35
C VAL A 116 -1.12 11.29 -1.93
N ALA A 117 -1.37 11.43 -0.61
CA ALA A 117 -2.50 12.22 -0.10
C ALA A 117 -2.41 13.70 -0.54
N PHE A 118 -1.20 14.28 -0.54
CA PHE A 118 -0.95 15.62 -1.04
C PHE A 118 -1.26 15.75 -2.53
N ILE A 119 -0.76 14.84 -3.38
CA ILE A 119 -1.02 14.83 -4.82
C ILE A 119 -2.51 14.70 -5.09
N VAL A 120 -3.20 13.75 -4.45
CA VAL A 120 -4.64 13.55 -4.60
C VAL A 120 -5.41 14.80 -4.17
N GLY A 121 -5.04 15.42 -3.03
CA GLY A 121 -5.66 16.67 -2.59
C GLY A 121 -5.48 17.81 -3.57
N MET A 122 -4.29 17.98 -4.14
CA MET A 122 -4.02 18.99 -5.16
C MET A 122 -4.85 18.74 -6.43
N LEU A 123 -4.97 17.47 -6.87
CA LEU A 123 -5.77 17.12 -8.03
C LEU A 123 -7.26 17.42 -7.82
N VAL A 124 -7.82 17.13 -6.64
CA VAL A 124 -9.21 17.45 -6.30
C VAL A 124 -9.45 18.97 -6.33
N VAL A 125 -8.54 19.76 -5.74
CA VAL A 125 -8.64 21.24 -5.74
C VAL A 125 -8.54 21.80 -7.16
N MET A 126 -7.66 21.25 -8.01
CA MET A 126 -7.53 21.66 -9.41
C MET A 126 -8.74 21.27 -10.26
N ALA A 127 -9.45 20.20 -9.90
CA ALA A 127 -10.65 19.75 -10.61
C ALA A 127 -11.93 20.53 -10.21
N ALA A 128 -12.00 21.04 -8.97
CA ALA A 128 -13.19 21.74 -8.45
C ALA A 128 -13.69 22.96 -9.26
N PRO A 129 -12.84 23.83 -9.85
CA PRO A 129 -13.32 24.97 -10.65
C PRO A 129 -13.72 24.61 -12.09
N MET A 130 -13.59 23.36 -12.54
CA MET A 130 -13.99 22.93 -13.89
C MET A 130 -15.49 22.59 -13.96
N GLN A 131 -16.37 23.54 -13.60
CA GLN A 131 -17.81 23.43 -13.86
C GLN A 131 -18.12 23.52 -15.36
N PRO A 132 -19.16 22.82 -15.87
CA PRO A 132 -19.22 22.33 -17.25
C PRO A 132 -19.78 23.32 -18.28
N GLU A 133 -19.84 24.62 -18.02
CA GLU A 133 -20.49 25.57 -18.95
C GLU A 133 -19.68 25.89 -20.22
N GLN A 134 -18.44 25.42 -20.33
CA GLN A 134 -17.65 25.52 -21.57
C GLN A 134 -16.80 24.26 -21.83
N SER A 135 -17.41 23.08 -21.77
CA SER A 135 -16.81 21.87 -22.34
C SER A 135 -16.92 21.89 -23.87
N GLY A 136 -16.25 22.85 -24.50
CA GLY A 136 -15.93 22.77 -25.92
C GLY A 136 -15.14 21.48 -26.15
N GLU A 137 -15.66 20.64 -27.06
CA GLU A 137 -15.10 19.41 -27.62
C GLU A 137 -13.78 18.96 -26.97
N GLY A 138 -13.81 17.82 -26.26
CA GLY A 138 -12.60 17.14 -25.79
C GLY A 138 -11.67 16.83 -26.97
N GLY A 139 -10.80 17.79 -27.29
CA GLY A 139 -9.92 17.71 -28.44
C GLY A 139 -8.83 16.66 -28.25
N PHE A 140 -8.17 16.31 -29.35
CA PHE A 140 -7.02 15.39 -29.36
C PHE A 140 -5.95 15.74 -28.30
N THR A 141 -5.80 17.03 -27.96
CA THR A 141 -4.90 17.51 -26.89
C THR A 141 -5.26 16.98 -25.51
N SER A 142 -6.54 16.98 -25.11
CA SER A 142 -6.93 16.49 -23.78
C SER A 142 -6.74 14.98 -23.66
N PHE A 143 -6.98 14.24 -24.75
CA PHE A 143 -6.65 12.82 -24.85
C PHE A 143 -5.15 12.57 -24.68
N LEU A 144 -4.29 13.30 -25.39
CA LEU A 144 -2.83 13.16 -25.24
C LEU A 144 -2.34 13.49 -23.82
N VAL A 145 -2.90 14.52 -23.20
CA VAL A 145 -2.58 14.88 -21.80
C VAL A 145 -2.98 13.74 -20.86
N ALA A 146 -4.17 13.15 -21.03
CA ALA A 146 -4.61 12.02 -20.22
C ALA A 146 -3.71 10.79 -20.39
N VAL A 147 -3.35 10.44 -21.63
CA VAL A 147 -2.42 9.31 -21.93
C VAL A 147 -1.05 9.56 -21.31
N PHE A 148 -0.51 10.76 -21.43
CA PHE A 148 0.76 11.14 -20.80
C PHE A 148 0.69 11.00 -19.27
N PHE A 149 -0.40 11.44 -18.66
CA PHE A 149 -0.59 11.36 -17.21
C PHE A 149 -0.67 9.91 -16.73
N ILE A 150 -1.42 9.06 -17.43
CA ILE A 150 -1.50 7.62 -17.13
C ILE A 150 -0.11 6.97 -17.27
N GLY A 151 0.61 7.25 -18.35
CA GLY A 151 1.97 6.76 -18.56
C GLY A 151 2.92 7.19 -17.44
N ALA A 152 2.84 8.46 -17.02
CA ALA A 152 3.63 9.01 -15.91
C ALA A 152 3.26 8.35 -14.56
N MET A 153 1.98 8.10 -14.29
CA MET A 153 1.52 7.39 -13.09
C MET A 153 2.02 5.95 -13.04
N ILE A 154 1.90 5.21 -14.15
CA ILE A 154 2.43 3.84 -14.25
C ILE A 154 3.95 3.87 -14.04
N TRP A 155 4.67 4.80 -14.67
CA TRP A 155 6.11 4.92 -14.47
C TRP A 155 6.48 5.23 -13.02
N ALA A 156 5.80 6.18 -12.39
CA ALA A 156 6.01 6.61 -11.01
C ALA A 156 5.59 5.55 -9.98
N PHE A 157 4.80 4.54 -10.39
CA PHE A 157 4.31 3.48 -9.51
C PHE A 157 5.43 2.77 -8.74
N ARG A 158 6.62 2.58 -9.34
CA ARG A 158 7.79 2.00 -8.65
C ARG A 158 8.26 2.78 -7.42
N LEU A 159 7.99 4.10 -7.38
CA LEU A 159 8.37 4.98 -6.28
C LEU A 159 7.51 4.71 -5.03
N LEU A 160 6.26 4.27 -5.22
CA LEU A 160 5.35 3.91 -4.13
C LEU A 160 5.86 2.71 -3.31
N TRP A 161 6.79 1.94 -3.86
CA TRP A 161 7.37 0.75 -3.24
C TRP A 161 8.80 0.98 -2.73
N LEU A 162 9.28 2.23 -2.62
CA LEU A 162 10.64 2.52 -2.14
C LEU A 162 10.89 2.08 -0.69
N TYR A 163 9.85 1.91 0.12
CA TYR A 163 10.02 1.39 1.48
C TYR A 163 10.48 -0.07 1.50
N VAL A 164 10.10 -0.89 0.49
CA VAL A 164 10.45 -2.32 0.37
C VAL A 164 11.96 -2.57 0.42
N PRO A 165 12.79 -1.99 -0.47
CA PRO A 165 14.25 -2.18 -0.42
C PRO A 165 14.86 -1.62 0.86
N VAL A 166 14.31 -0.52 1.40
CA VAL A 166 14.80 0.10 2.64
C VAL A 166 14.57 -0.83 3.83
N THR A 167 13.44 -1.53 3.89
CA THR A 167 13.17 -2.57 4.91
C THR A 167 14.21 -3.70 4.89
N PHE A 168 14.79 -3.98 3.73
CA PHE A 168 15.83 -4.98 3.56
C PHE A 168 17.25 -4.44 3.80
N GLY A 169 17.40 -3.15 4.12
CA GLY A 169 18.69 -2.50 4.34
C GLY A 169 19.41 -2.07 3.06
N TYR A 170 18.73 -2.08 1.91
CA TYR A 170 19.28 -1.53 0.66
C TYR A 170 19.07 -0.03 0.57
N SER A 171 20.00 0.68 -0.06
CA SER A 171 19.82 2.11 -0.31
C SER A 171 18.77 2.35 -1.40
N MET A 172 17.96 3.41 -1.24
CA MET A 172 16.98 3.82 -2.25
C MET A 172 17.62 4.08 -3.62
N ARG A 173 18.85 4.62 -3.63
CA ARG A 173 19.62 4.87 -4.86
C ARG A 173 19.95 3.58 -5.60
N GLN A 174 20.39 2.54 -4.89
CA GLN A 174 20.66 1.23 -5.50
C GLN A 174 19.39 0.63 -6.10
N TYR A 175 18.26 0.71 -5.40
CA TYR A 175 16.97 0.26 -5.93
C TYR A 175 16.60 1.01 -7.21
N MET A 176 16.66 2.35 -7.19
CA MET A 176 16.32 3.17 -8.35
C MET A 176 17.23 2.91 -9.55
N HIS A 177 18.49 2.57 -9.32
CA HIS A 177 19.43 2.23 -10.38
C HIS A 177 19.21 0.83 -10.96
N LYS A 178 18.85 -0.15 -10.11
CA LYS A 178 18.56 -1.52 -10.56
C LYS A 178 17.23 -1.61 -11.33
N ILE A 179 16.26 -0.74 -11.02
CA ILE A 179 14.89 -0.80 -11.54
C ILE A 179 14.65 0.27 -12.62
N GLN A 180 15.66 0.62 -13.42
CA GLN A 180 15.58 1.75 -14.36
C GLN A 180 14.62 1.58 -15.55
N GLY A 181 13.95 0.44 -15.74
CA GLY A 181 13.04 0.21 -16.87
C GLY A 181 11.55 0.49 -16.62
N PHE A 182 10.85 1.01 -17.62
CA PHE A 182 9.38 1.16 -17.62
C PHE A 182 8.67 -0.20 -17.46
N SER A 183 9.25 -1.26 -18.04
CA SER A 183 8.74 -2.62 -17.92
C SER A 183 8.60 -3.06 -16.46
N PHE A 184 9.54 -2.73 -15.58
CA PHE A 184 9.45 -3.14 -14.17
C PHE A 184 8.27 -2.47 -13.45
N SER A 185 8.02 -1.19 -13.71
CA SER A 185 6.84 -0.52 -13.14
C SER A 185 5.53 -1.18 -13.59
N PHE A 186 5.46 -1.67 -14.83
CA PHE A 186 4.31 -2.43 -15.32
C PHE A 186 4.14 -3.77 -14.60
N HIS A 187 5.24 -4.48 -14.30
CA HIS A 187 5.19 -5.72 -13.53
C HIS A 187 4.70 -5.46 -12.09
N LEU A 188 5.23 -4.43 -11.42
CA LEU A 188 4.77 -4.02 -10.10
C LEU A 188 3.28 -3.64 -10.10
N PHE A 189 2.86 -2.86 -11.08
CA PHE A 189 1.47 -2.45 -11.24
C PHE A 189 0.56 -3.66 -11.46
N SER A 190 0.98 -4.60 -12.30
CA SER A 190 0.24 -5.84 -12.56
C SER A 190 0.07 -6.69 -11.30
N VAL A 191 1.12 -6.84 -10.48
CA VAL A 191 1.01 -7.55 -9.18
C VAL A 191 0.05 -6.83 -8.25
N TRP A 192 0.13 -5.50 -8.18
CA TRP A 192 -0.79 -4.74 -7.35
C TRP A 192 -2.25 -4.88 -7.80
N ILE A 193 -2.52 -4.83 -9.11
CA ILE A 193 -3.87 -5.05 -9.66
C ILE A 193 -4.37 -6.49 -9.37
N MET A 194 -3.52 -7.50 -9.57
CA MET A 194 -3.88 -8.89 -9.26
C MET A 194 -4.14 -9.10 -7.77
N ALA A 195 -3.40 -8.41 -6.89
CA ALA A 195 -3.66 -8.41 -5.46
C ALA A 195 -4.96 -7.66 -5.13
N LEU A 196 -5.23 -6.52 -5.78
CA LEU A 196 -6.40 -5.65 -5.54
C LEU A 196 -7.72 -6.30 -5.90
N LEU A 197 -7.79 -6.96 -7.07
CA LEU A 197 -9.04 -7.48 -7.64
C LEU A 197 -9.89 -8.32 -6.67
N PRO A 198 -9.36 -9.34 -5.96
CA PRO A 198 -10.17 -10.11 -5.02
C PRO A 198 -10.69 -9.28 -3.84
N PHE A 199 -9.91 -8.32 -3.32
CA PHE A 199 -10.36 -7.46 -2.23
C PHE A 199 -11.42 -6.47 -2.69
N ALA A 200 -11.28 -5.91 -3.91
CA ALA A 200 -12.26 -5.00 -4.49
C ALA A 200 -13.60 -5.69 -4.74
N LEU A 201 -13.59 -6.89 -5.33
CA LEU A 201 -14.80 -7.70 -5.54
C LEU A 201 -15.46 -8.07 -4.20
N PHE A 202 -14.66 -8.51 -3.22
CA PHE A 202 -15.17 -8.82 -1.89
C PHE A 202 -15.81 -7.60 -1.23
N PHE A 203 -15.17 -6.43 -1.30
CA PHE A 203 -15.70 -5.20 -0.74
C PHE A 203 -17.01 -4.78 -1.42
N LEU A 204 -17.09 -4.85 -2.75
CA LEU A 204 -18.30 -4.51 -3.51
C LEU A 204 -19.48 -5.37 -3.05
N VAL A 205 -19.33 -6.70 -3.12
CA VAL A 205 -20.39 -7.64 -2.72
C VAL A 205 -20.80 -7.42 -1.27
N LEU A 206 -19.83 -7.29 -0.36
CA LEU A 206 -20.12 -7.10 1.05
C LEU A 206 -20.80 -5.75 1.31
N SER A 207 -20.42 -4.68 0.61
CA SER A 207 -21.04 -3.37 0.76
C SER A 207 -22.51 -3.38 0.32
N ASP A 208 -22.85 -4.11 -0.74
CA ASP A 208 -24.23 -4.21 -1.23
C ASP A 208 -25.09 -5.07 -0.31
N VAL A 209 -24.54 -6.18 0.19
CA VAL A 209 -25.21 -7.00 1.21
C VAL A 209 -25.49 -6.17 2.47
N LEU A 210 -24.53 -5.40 2.96
CA LEU A 210 -24.72 -4.55 4.14
C LEU A 210 -25.77 -3.46 3.93
N LYS A 211 -25.85 -2.86 2.73
CA LYS A 211 -26.90 -1.89 2.39
C LYS A 211 -28.29 -2.51 2.53
N VAL A 212 -28.50 -3.72 2.02
CA VAL A 212 -29.80 -4.41 2.11
C VAL A 212 -30.26 -4.61 3.56
N PHE A 213 -29.33 -4.89 4.48
CA PHE A 213 -29.67 -5.15 5.88
C PHE A 213 -29.83 -3.90 6.74
N VAL A 214 -29.12 -2.81 6.42
CA VAL A 214 -28.99 -1.64 7.30
C VAL A 214 -29.81 -0.45 6.79
N VAL A 215 -29.99 -0.32 5.47
CA VAL A 215 -30.68 0.81 4.86
C VAL A 215 -32.18 0.57 4.85
N HIS A 216 -32.90 1.29 5.71
CA HIS A 216 -34.37 1.30 5.71
C HIS A 216 -34.93 2.38 4.76
N ASN A 217 -34.15 3.42 4.45
CA ASN A 217 -34.46 4.46 3.47
C ASN A 217 -33.28 4.69 2.50
N PRO A 218 -33.46 4.55 1.18
CA PRO A 218 -32.37 4.64 0.21
C PRO A 218 -31.70 6.03 0.12
N ASP A 219 -32.40 7.09 0.53
CA ASP A 219 -31.94 8.48 0.37
C ASP A 219 -31.11 9.01 1.54
N ASP A 220 -31.06 8.30 2.67
CA ASP A 220 -30.28 8.71 3.85
C ASP A 220 -29.53 7.49 4.44
N PRO A 221 -28.29 7.23 3.99
CA PRO A 221 -27.50 6.14 4.54
C PRO A 221 -27.26 6.39 6.03
N SER A 222 -27.72 5.48 6.88
CA SER A 222 -27.55 5.61 8.32
C SER A 222 -26.06 5.79 8.66
N GLY A 223 -25.75 6.73 9.57
CA GLY A 223 -24.36 6.96 9.99
C GLY A 223 -23.67 5.68 10.50
N ALA A 224 -24.44 4.73 11.04
CA ALA A 224 -23.97 3.40 11.42
C ALA A 224 -23.43 2.59 10.23
N LEU A 225 -24.10 2.63 9.07
CA LEU A 225 -23.61 1.97 7.85
C LEU A 225 -22.28 2.57 7.40
N ILE A 226 -22.15 3.89 7.41
CA ILE A 226 -20.92 4.57 7.01
C ILE A 226 -19.75 4.15 7.92
N ILE A 227 -19.96 4.17 9.24
CA ILE A 227 -18.94 3.74 10.21
C ILE A 227 -18.55 2.26 9.98
N LEU A 228 -19.53 1.39 9.73
CA LEU A 228 -19.28 -0.02 9.45
C LEU A 228 -18.47 -0.22 8.15
N LEU A 229 -18.81 0.52 7.09
CA LEU A 229 -18.08 0.48 5.83
C LEU A 229 -16.65 1.01 5.99
N LEU A 230 -16.43 2.06 6.79
CA LEU A 230 -15.09 2.57 7.11
C LEU A 230 -14.26 1.54 7.88
N ALA A 231 -14.86 0.82 8.83
CA ALA A 231 -14.19 -0.26 9.55
C ALA A 231 -13.77 -1.39 8.59
N LEU A 232 -14.69 -1.83 7.74
CA LEU A 232 -14.44 -2.88 6.75
C LEU A 232 -13.35 -2.47 5.76
N GLN A 233 -13.45 -1.24 5.23
CA GLN A 233 -12.47 -0.68 4.31
C GLN A 233 -11.08 -0.64 4.95
N SER A 234 -10.96 -0.21 6.21
CA SER A 234 -9.69 -0.16 6.94
C SER A 234 -9.02 -1.55 7.01
N VAL A 235 -9.80 -2.60 7.30
CA VAL A 235 -9.31 -3.98 7.36
C VAL A 235 -8.87 -4.47 5.97
N LEU A 236 -9.70 -4.26 4.94
CA LEU A 236 -9.40 -4.76 3.60
C LEU A 236 -8.21 -4.04 2.96
N GLU A 237 -8.11 -2.72 3.13
CA GLU A 237 -6.94 -1.96 2.67
C GLU A 237 -5.66 -2.47 3.33
N MET A 238 -5.69 -2.78 4.63
CA MET A 238 -4.52 -3.30 5.32
C MET A 238 -4.14 -4.69 4.79
N MET A 239 -5.11 -5.58 4.62
CA MET A 239 -4.87 -6.92 4.06
C MET A 239 -4.30 -6.84 2.64
N LEU A 240 -4.87 -5.98 1.79
CA LEU A 240 -4.36 -5.69 0.46
C LEU A 240 -2.91 -5.21 0.51
N MET A 241 -2.61 -4.22 1.33
CA MET A 241 -1.25 -3.67 1.43
C MET A 241 -0.26 -4.71 1.93
N ILE A 242 -0.63 -5.60 2.85
CA ILE A 242 0.23 -6.71 3.28
C ILE A 242 0.51 -7.67 2.12
N VAL A 243 -0.54 -8.15 1.43
CA VAL A 243 -0.40 -9.07 0.28
C VAL A 243 0.47 -8.46 -0.80
N ALA A 244 0.17 -7.22 -1.22
CA ALA A 244 0.88 -6.54 -2.28
C ALA A 244 2.34 -6.26 -1.89
N SER A 245 2.60 -5.85 -0.64
CA SER A 245 3.97 -5.62 -0.15
C SER A 245 4.80 -6.90 -0.19
N VAL A 246 4.24 -8.02 0.28
CA VAL A 246 4.95 -9.30 0.31
C VAL A 246 5.23 -9.80 -1.11
N ALA A 247 4.24 -9.74 -2.00
CA ALA A 247 4.38 -10.13 -3.40
C ALA A 247 5.46 -9.30 -4.12
N ILE A 248 5.43 -7.97 -3.93
CA ILE A 248 6.41 -7.07 -4.53
C ILE A 248 7.79 -7.25 -3.90
N GLY A 249 7.86 -7.41 -2.57
CA GLY A 249 9.12 -7.66 -1.87
C GLY A 249 9.84 -8.90 -2.36
N ARG A 250 9.10 -9.98 -2.63
CA ARG A 250 9.64 -11.21 -3.22
C ARG A 250 10.29 -10.94 -4.56
N GLY A 251 9.55 -10.36 -5.49
CA GLY A 251 10.10 -10.13 -6.81
C GLY A 251 11.16 -9.02 -6.88
N VAL A 252 11.18 -8.06 -5.94
CA VAL A 252 12.32 -7.15 -5.76
C VAL A 252 13.56 -7.94 -5.30
N MET A 253 13.42 -8.84 -4.32
CA MET A 253 14.53 -9.67 -3.85
C MET A 253 15.10 -10.58 -4.93
N ASP A 254 14.25 -11.17 -5.76
CA ASP A 254 14.70 -12.02 -6.88
C ASP A 254 15.58 -11.23 -7.86
N VAL A 255 15.19 -10.01 -8.21
CA VAL A 255 16.00 -9.11 -9.06
C VAL A 255 17.34 -8.78 -8.41
N PHE A 256 17.37 -8.56 -7.09
CA PHE A 256 18.60 -8.26 -6.38
C PHE A 256 19.54 -9.47 -6.30
N ASN A 257 19.01 -10.68 -6.07
CA ASN A 257 19.78 -11.92 -5.95
C ASN A 257 20.34 -12.39 -7.30
N ASP A 258 19.57 -12.31 -8.38
CA ASP A 258 20.01 -12.72 -9.73
C ASP A 258 21.17 -11.87 -10.26
N THR A 259 21.29 -10.63 -9.79
CA THR A 259 22.41 -9.76 -10.16
C THR A 259 23.70 -10.19 -9.48
N ASN A 260 23.64 -10.59 -8.20
CA ASN A 260 24.82 -11.00 -7.44
C ASN A 260 25.45 -12.27 -8.04
N ASN A 261 24.65 -13.18 -8.57
CA ASN A 261 25.14 -14.39 -9.26
C ASN A 261 25.83 -14.09 -10.60
N LYS A 262 25.56 -12.94 -11.23
CA LYS A 262 26.16 -12.55 -12.52
C LYS A 262 27.41 -11.68 -12.37
N SER A 263 27.57 -10.98 -11.25
CA SER A 263 28.77 -10.18 -10.94
C SER A 263 29.91 -10.99 -10.31
N GLY A 264 29.73 -12.30 -10.14
CA GLY A 264 30.75 -13.21 -9.63
C GLY A 264 31.64 -13.86 -10.70
N TYR A 265 31.63 -13.34 -11.93
CA TYR A 265 32.48 -13.76 -13.05
C TYR A 265 33.28 -12.58 -13.58
#